data_AF-A0A9D1A8L7-F1
#
_entry.id   AF-A0A9D1A8L7-F1
#
_cell.length_a   1.000
_cell.length_b   1.000
_cell.length_c   1.000
_cell.angle_alpha   90.00
_cell.angle_beta   90.00
_cell.angle_gamma   90.00
#
_symmetry.space_group_name_H-M   'P 1'
#
loop_
_entity.id
_entity.type
_entity.pdbx_description
1 polymer ?
#
loop_
_entity_poly.entity_id
_entity_poly.type
_entity_poly.pdbx_seq_one_letter_code
_entity_poly.pdbx_strand_id
1 'polypeptide(L)'
;MRCWNCGTELTGREKYCKECGAQLQLDAQWQDVVFEDEKTMRVPSWEERQRQDSDTWRTEPIFEAQPQQTCRVCGSPLSPDAAFCNSCGTEVAQKPTAKPRRRHRAALAAGIVAAVVVIAVGGVALLYRLGFQPLPQWIGHFFAAQELQTSDSTVQPSQGGSTSEDDAPWLEHLPEEDDTLTVQPSADETKEPSPTPEETPEQPAVDPTVQEELQVPSPVESLENGRISDLVSAHAPKAAWSVAVLDLEDETCYSSQTAGEGQSASAMVMIPVLYTIAAQADDGALALNTPIPITQNLGGRTQLANQVGKSVEVETLMRYMLQYSDNIAANTLLEALGFSTVEDVCRQAGFSSVTVANYLMATEDYTTNDNYVSAEDLCGMLAALYGDTFSAFGRDFLRQYMHLQDDTVASGLLNAAPSDVSTLNLNGQKTDKYNEVAIFDDGAHAYVVAFLGHGDSLERLQQAAKEVGSYCIETLQIGA
;
A
#
# COMPACT_ATOMS: atom_id res chain seq x y z
N MET A 1 8.22 -18.44 -14.78
CA MET A 1 7.93 -17.21 -14.02
C MET A 1 9.07 -16.23 -14.25
N ARG A 2 8.88 -14.91 -14.08
CA ARG A 2 9.96 -13.93 -14.18
C ARG A 2 10.28 -13.38 -12.79
N CYS A 3 11.52 -12.99 -12.56
CA CYS A 3 11.91 -12.34 -11.31
C CYS A 3 11.21 -10.99 -11.22
N TRP A 4 10.46 -10.76 -10.13
CA TRP A 4 9.73 -9.52 -9.90
C TRP A 4 10.66 -8.29 -9.87
N ASN A 5 11.91 -8.45 -9.43
CA ASN A 5 12.85 -7.34 -9.28
C ASN A 5 13.61 -6.99 -10.57
N CYS A 6 13.92 -7.96 -11.43
CA CYS A 6 14.82 -7.73 -12.59
C CYS A 6 14.33 -8.33 -13.92
N GLY A 7 13.13 -8.90 -13.96
CA GLY A 7 12.53 -9.45 -15.17
C GLY A 7 13.19 -10.72 -15.73
N THR A 8 14.29 -11.20 -15.12
CA THR A 8 15.01 -12.42 -15.53
C THR A 8 14.08 -13.62 -15.48
N GLU A 9 14.14 -14.47 -16.49
CA GLU A 9 13.33 -15.67 -16.58
C GLU A 9 13.79 -16.73 -15.56
N LEU A 10 12.85 -17.26 -14.78
CA LEU A 10 13.10 -18.18 -13.66
C LEU A 10 12.54 -19.56 -13.97
N THR A 11 13.24 -20.60 -13.52
CA THR A 11 12.83 -22.00 -13.73
C THR A 11 11.81 -22.48 -12.69
N GLY A 12 11.51 -21.66 -11.68
CA GLY A 12 10.45 -21.88 -10.70
C GLY A 12 10.85 -22.77 -9.52
N ARG A 13 12.14 -23.10 -9.39
CA ARG A 13 12.69 -23.90 -8.28
C ARG A 13 13.72 -23.15 -7.45
N GLU A 14 14.09 -21.95 -7.88
CA GLU A 14 15.07 -21.11 -7.20
C GLU A 14 14.44 -20.40 -6.01
N LYS A 15 15.15 -20.35 -4.87
CA LYS A 15 14.78 -19.54 -3.71
C LYS A 15 15.20 -18.08 -3.84
N TYR A 16 16.15 -17.80 -4.72
CA TYR A 16 16.69 -16.47 -4.97
C TYR A 16 16.97 -16.32 -6.46
N CYS A 17 16.75 -15.12 -7.00
CA CYS A 17 17.13 -14.77 -8.35
C CYS A 17 18.65 -14.77 -8.46
N LYS A 18 19.18 -15.53 -9.41
CA LYS A 18 20.64 -15.63 -9.60
C LYS A 18 21.25 -14.36 -10.20
N GLU A 19 20.43 -13.52 -10.82
CA GLU A 19 20.89 -12.29 -11.48
C GLU A 19 20.94 -11.10 -10.52
N CYS A 20 19.89 -10.89 -9.72
CA CYS A 20 19.79 -9.74 -8.81
C CYS A 20 19.78 -10.08 -7.32
N GLY A 21 19.74 -11.36 -6.94
CA GLY A 21 19.71 -11.80 -5.55
C GLY A 21 18.33 -11.76 -4.85
N ALA A 22 17.28 -11.26 -5.51
CA ALA A 22 15.93 -11.16 -4.92
C ALA A 22 15.40 -12.53 -4.47
N GLN A 23 14.86 -12.64 -3.25
CA GLN A 23 14.23 -13.86 -2.75
C GLN A 23 12.92 -14.14 -3.51
N LEU A 24 12.70 -15.40 -3.90
CA LEU A 24 11.64 -15.85 -4.80
C LEU A 24 10.63 -16.79 -4.14
N GLN A 25 10.89 -17.24 -2.91
CA GLN A 25 9.93 -17.96 -2.08
C GLN A 25 9.52 -17.08 -0.90
N LEU A 26 8.25 -16.67 -0.88
CA LEU A 26 7.53 -16.33 0.34
C LEU A 26 7.33 -17.65 1.09
N ASP A 27 7.79 -17.71 2.34
CA ASP A 27 7.85 -18.94 3.10
C ASP A 27 6.46 -19.62 3.20
N ALA A 28 6.45 -20.91 2.91
CA ALA A 28 5.30 -21.81 2.89
C ALA A 28 4.76 -22.14 4.30
N GLN A 29 4.47 -21.13 5.11
CA GLN A 29 3.86 -21.30 6.44
C GLN A 29 2.37 -20.94 6.51
N TRP A 30 1.73 -20.59 5.39
CA TRP A 30 0.31 -20.19 5.39
C TRP A 30 -0.54 -20.87 4.31
N GLN A 31 -0.16 -22.07 3.85
CA GLN A 31 -0.89 -22.78 2.79
C GLN A 31 -1.72 -24.01 3.21
N ASP A 32 -1.90 -24.28 4.50
CA ASP A 32 -2.82 -25.35 4.94
C ASP A 32 -3.77 -24.85 6.05
N VAL A 33 -4.78 -24.07 5.67
CA VAL A 33 -6.04 -24.01 6.42
C VAL A 33 -7.17 -24.35 5.47
N VAL A 34 -7.49 -25.65 5.40
CA VAL A 34 -8.75 -26.12 4.84
C VAL A 34 -9.81 -25.83 5.89
N PHE A 35 -10.71 -24.89 5.62
CA PHE A 35 -11.88 -24.66 6.46
C PHE A 35 -12.95 -25.72 6.13
N GLU A 36 -13.05 -26.74 6.97
CA GLU A 36 -14.24 -27.60 7.03
C GLU A 36 -15.36 -26.88 7.78
N ASP A 37 -16.51 -26.79 7.10
CA ASP A 37 -17.87 -26.49 7.54
C ASP A 37 -18.11 -25.48 8.67
N GLU A 38 -18.75 -24.37 8.27
CA GLU A 38 -19.48 -23.43 9.10
C GLU A 38 -20.49 -24.15 10.01
N LYS A 39 -20.10 -24.40 11.26
CA LYS A 39 -21.00 -24.28 12.41
C LYS A 39 -20.23 -24.25 13.72
N THR A 40 -20.35 -23.10 14.39
CA THR A 40 -20.03 -22.83 15.81
C THR A 40 -18.55 -22.75 16.18
N MET A 41 -17.95 -21.57 15.98
CA MET A 41 -16.75 -21.19 16.72
C MET A 41 -16.97 -19.84 17.41
N ARG A 42 -16.95 -19.85 18.75
CA ARG A 42 -17.12 -18.67 19.61
C ARG A 42 -15.82 -17.89 19.65
N VAL A 43 -15.85 -16.65 19.19
CA VAL A 43 -14.71 -15.71 19.26
C VAL A 43 -14.49 -15.30 20.73
N PRO A 44 -13.26 -15.41 21.31
CA PRO A 44 -12.98 -14.99 22.68
C PRO A 44 -13.07 -13.46 22.84
N SER A 45 -13.49 -13.03 24.03
CA SER A 45 -13.61 -11.62 24.39
C SER A 45 -12.25 -10.94 24.49
N TRP A 46 -12.25 -9.60 24.41
CA TRP A 46 -11.04 -8.77 24.46
C TRP A 46 -10.21 -8.97 25.75
N GLU A 47 -10.86 -9.27 26.88
CA GLU A 47 -10.21 -9.55 28.18
C GLU A 47 -9.45 -10.89 28.20
N GLU A 48 -9.88 -11.88 27.40
CA GLU A 48 -9.25 -13.20 27.32
C GLU A 48 -7.95 -13.16 26.51
N ARG A 49 -7.82 -12.21 25.57
CA ARG A 49 -6.59 -12.01 24.78
C ARG A 49 -5.48 -11.32 25.56
N GLN A 50 -5.83 -10.32 26.39
CA GLN A 50 -4.82 -9.61 27.19
C GLN A 50 -4.11 -10.48 28.24
N ARG A 51 -4.76 -11.54 28.74
CA ARG A 51 -4.11 -12.48 29.67
C ARG A 51 -3.11 -13.43 29.01
N GLN A 52 -3.21 -13.67 27.70
CA GLN A 52 -2.25 -14.54 27.00
C GLN A 52 -0.95 -13.80 26.65
N ASP A 53 -1.03 -12.50 26.36
CA ASP A 53 0.14 -11.69 25.99
C ASP A 53 1.00 -11.25 27.19
N SER A 54 0.48 -11.28 28.42
CA SER A 54 1.24 -10.87 29.60
C SER A 54 2.32 -11.89 30.04
N ASP A 55 2.25 -13.14 29.58
CA ASP A 55 3.10 -14.24 30.08
C ASP A 55 4.37 -14.51 29.22
N THR A 56 4.53 -13.88 28.06
CA THR A 56 5.62 -14.21 27.11
C THR A 56 6.81 -13.25 27.10
N TRP A 57 6.80 -12.15 27.84
CA TRP A 57 7.97 -11.26 27.95
C TRP A 57 8.78 -11.53 29.22
N ARG A 58 9.68 -12.52 29.17
CA ARG A 58 10.84 -12.57 30.08
C ARG A 58 12.12 -12.37 29.28
N THR A 59 12.62 -11.13 29.34
CA THR A 59 14.03 -10.68 29.28
C THR A 59 15.01 -11.47 28.40
N GLU A 60 15.37 -10.91 27.24
CA GLU A 60 16.69 -11.12 26.63
C GLU A 60 17.45 -9.79 26.50
N PRO A 61 18.79 -9.76 26.65
CA PRO A 61 19.57 -8.54 26.81
C PRO A 61 19.93 -7.86 25.48
N ILE A 62 20.08 -6.54 25.57
CA ILE A 62 20.49 -5.60 24.51
C ILE A 62 21.84 -6.02 23.91
N PHE A 63 21.89 -6.22 22.59
CA PHE A 63 23.09 -6.57 21.84
C PHE A 63 24.01 -5.35 21.66
N GLU A 64 25.23 -5.42 22.17
CA GLU A 64 26.31 -4.46 21.89
C GLU A 64 26.72 -4.50 20.41
N ALA A 65 26.90 -3.33 19.79
CA ALA A 65 27.25 -3.17 18.38
C ALA A 65 28.68 -3.68 18.08
N GLN A 66 28.82 -4.59 17.11
CA GLN A 66 30.09 -5.10 16.60
C GLN A 66 30.68 -4.15 15.53
N PRO A 67 32.02 -4.08 15.38
CA PRO A 67 32.69 -3.14 14.47
C PRO A 67 32.44 -3.49 12.98
N GLN A 68 31.93 -2.53 12.21
CA GLN A 68 31.67 -2.65 10.77
C GLN A 68 32.99 -2.72 9.97
N GLN A 69 33.13 -3.72 9.09
CA GLN A 69 34.22 -3.80 8.12
C GLN A 69 33.91 -2.91 6.91
N THR A 70 34.92 -2.44 6.17
CA THR A 70 34.74 -1.61 4.97
C THR A 70 35.46 -2.19 3.76
N CYS A 71 34.92 -1.92 2.57
CA CYS A 71 35.45 -2.40 1.30
C CYS A 71 36.79 -1.73 0.99
N ARG A 72 37.80 -2.53 0.64
CA ARG A 72 39.16 -2.04 0.37
C ARG A 72 39.30 -1.27 -0.95
N VAL A 73 38.30 -1.36 -1.81
CA VAL A 73 38.31 -0.70 -3.14
C VAL A 73 37.51 0.59 -3.13
N CYS A 74 36.28 0.58 -2.61
CA CYS A 74 35.41 1.77 -2.64
C CYS A 74 35.13 2.39 -1.26
N GLY A 75 35.53 1.76 -0.15
CA GLY A 75 35.31 2.28 1.20
C GLY A 75 33.92 2.01 1.80
N SER A 76 32.96 1.48 1.03
CA SER A 76 31.60 1.20 1.53
C SER A 76 31.60 0.17 2.68
N PRO A 77 30.73 0.32 3.68
CA PRO A 77 30.58 -0.66 4.76
C PRO A 77 30.18 -2.04 4.20
N LEU A 78 30.79 -3.08 4.75
CA LEU A 78 30.56 -4.48 4.42
C LEU A 78 29.82 -5.14 5.58
N SER A 79 28.82 -5.96 5.25
CA SER A 79 28.22 -6.85 6.23
C SER A 79 29.24 -7.92 6.68
N PRO A 80 29.14 -8.43 7.93
CA PRO A 80 30.14 -9.34 8.51
C PRO A 80 30.43 -10.61 7.71
N ASP A 81 29.50 -11.02 6.83
CA ASP A 81 29.60 -12.22 5.98
C ASP A 81 29.56 -11.91 4.47
N ALA A 82 29.77 -10.63 4.07
CA ALA A 82 29.78 -10.25 2.66
C ALA A 82 30.85 -11.03 1.88
N ALA A 83 30.43 -11.72 0.80
CA ALA A 83 31.36 -12.34 -0.16
C ALA A 83 31.84 -11.33 -1.21
N PHE A 84 31.02 -10.30 -1.50
CA PHE A 84 31.29 -9.23 -2.45
C PHE A 84 30.80 -7.90 -1.87
N CYS A 85 31.39 -6.78 -2.30
CA CYS A 85 30.93 -5.45 -1.95
C CYS A 85 29.67 -5.07 -2.74
N ASN A 86 28.58 -4.72 -2.04
CA ASN A 86 27.31 -4.36 -2.66
C ASN A 86 27.33 -3.03 -3.44
N SER A 87 28.34 -2.17 -3.22
CA SER A 87 28.46 -0.91 -3.95
C SER A 87 29.32 -1.00 -5.22
N CYS A 88 30.33 -1.88 -5.25
CA CYS A 88 31.28 -1.93 -6.38
C CYS A 88 31.57 -3.33 -6.93
N GLY A 89 30.99 -4.38 -6.36
CA GLY A 89 31.13 -5.76 -6.81
C GLY A 89 32.48 -6.44 -6.49
N THR A 90 33.39 -5.77 -5.78
CA THR A 90 34.70 -6.38 -5.46
C THR A 90 34.57 -7.54 -4.47
N GLU A 91 35.22 -8.67 -4.76
CA GLU A 91 35.33 -9.82 -3.86
C GLU A 91 35.99 -9.47 -2.53
N VAL A 92 35.36 -9.88 -1.44
CA VAL A 92 35.87 -9.70 -0.08
C VAL A 92 36.55 -11.02 0.33
N ALA A 93 37.89 -11.00 0.41
CA ALA A 93 38.66 -12.17 0.81
C ALA A 93 38.38 -12.56 2.28
N GLN A 94 37.50 -13.54 2.49
CA GLN A 94 37.20 -14.08 3.82
C GLN A 94 38.39 -14.91 4.36
N LYS A 95 38.73 -14.75 5.65
CA LYS A 95 39.68 -15.65 6.33
C LYS A 95 39.07 -17.06 6.44
N PRO A 96 39.86 -18.14 6.31
CA PRO A 96 39.33 -19.49 6.39
C PRO A 96 38.80 -19.78 7.80
N THR A 97 37.48 -19.99 7.89
CA THR A 97 36.80 -20.40 9.12
C THR A 97 37.05 -21.88 9.40
N ALA A 98 37.26 -22.20 10.68
CA ALA A 98 37.63 -23.53 11.14
C ALA A 98 36.55 -24.59 10.85
N LYS A 99 37.00 -25.80 10.48
CA LYS A 99 36.14 -26.97 10.19
C LYS A 99 35.09 -27.21 11.30
N PRO A 100 33.80 -27.38 10.95
CA PRO A 100 32.79 -27.70 11.95
C PRO A 100 32.96 -29.14 12.45
N ARG A 101 32.99 -29.31 13.78
CA ARG A 101 32.92 -30.62 14.46
C ARG A 101 31.55 -31.24 14.18
N ARG A 102 31.51 -32.39 13.49
CA ARG A 102 30.31 -33.22 13.30
C ARG A 102 29.72 -33.60 14.67
N ARG A 103 28.59 -33.00 15.06
CA ARG A 103 27.74 -33.51 16.16
C ARG A 103 26.82 -34.61 15.61
N HIS A 104 26.83 -35.76 16.26
CA HIS A 104 26.14 -37.00 15.84
C HIS A 104 24.61 -36.88 15.94
N ARG A 105 23.96 -36.31 14.91
CA ARG A 105 22.49 -36.30 14.75
C ARG A 105 21.90 -37.69 14.48
N ALA A 106 22.71 -38.67 14.04
CA ALA A 106 22.27 -40.04 13.77
C ALA A 106 21.94 -40.86 15.05
N ALA A 107 22.56 -40.55 16.19
CA ALA A 107 22.35 -41.30 17.43
C ALA A 107 21.01 -40.96 18.11
N LEU A 108 20.52 -39.72 17.95
CA LEU A 108 19.24 -39.28 18.51
C LEU A 108 18.04 -39.87 17.74
N ALA A 109 18.13 -39.92 16.41
CA ALA A 109 17.09 -40.52 15.56
C ALA A 109 16.95 -42.03 15.79
N ALA A 110 18.08 -42.75 15.95
CA ALA A 110 18.05 -44.18 16.26
C ALA A 110 17.43 -44.49 17.64
N GLY A 111 17.64 -43.62 18.64
CA GLY A 111 17.04 -43.75 19.97
C GLY A 111 15.53 -43.59 19.97
N ILE A 112 14.99 -42.63 19.20
CA ILE A 112 13.55 -42.39 19.08
C ILE A 112 12.86 -43.57 18.39
N VAL A 113 13.43 -44.10 17.31
CA VAL A 113 12.89 -45.27 16.59
C VAL A 113 12.86 -46.50 17.49
N ALA A 114 13.92 -46.76 18.27
CA ALA A 114 13.95 -47.88 19.21
C ALA A 114 12.88 -47.76 20.30
N ALA A 115 12.63 -46.56 20.83
CA ALA A 115 11.59 -46.32 21.84
C ALA A 115 10.17 -46.57 21.28
N VAL A 116 9.89 -46.11 20.07
CA VAL A 116 8.59 -46.34 19.40
C VAL A 116 8.34 -47.83 19.17
N VAL A 117 9.36 -48.58 18.74
CA VAL A 117 9.25 -50.03 18.53
C VAL A 117 8.99 -50.77 19.86
N VAL A 118 9.68 -50.39 20.94
CA VAL A 118 9.46 -51.01 22.27
C VAL A 118 8.05 -50.74 22.79
N ILE A 119 7.54 -49.51 22.62
CA ILE A 119 6.17 -49.15 23.03
C ILE A 119 5.14 -49.91 22.18
N ALA A 120 5.35 -50.03 20.86
CA ALA A 120 4.45 -50.77 19.98
C ALA A 120 4.41 -52.27 20.32
N VAL A 121 5.58 -52.89 20.52
CA VAL A 121 5.67 -54.33 20.88
C VAL A 121 5.12 -54.57 22.29
N GLY A 122 5.41 -53.68 23.25
CA GLY A 122 4.86 -53.75 24.61
C GLY A 122 3.34 -53.56 24.64
N GLY A 123 2.81 -52.62 23.86
CA GLY A 123 1.38 -52.39 23.70
C GLY A 123 0.67 -53.59 23.07
N VAL A 124 1.23 -54.18 22.01
CA VAL A 124 0.70 -55.40 21.39
C VAL A 124 0.71 -56.57 22.39
N ALA A 125 1.82 -56.80 23.10
CA ALA A 125 1.92 -57.86 24.12
C ALA A 125 0.93 -57.67 25.28
N LEU A 126 0.68 -56.42 25.70
CA LEU A 126 -0.31 -56.07 26.71
C LEU A 126 -1.75 -56.36 26.22
N LEU A 127 -2.06 -56.01 24.96
CA LEU A 127 -3.35 -56.32 24.35
C LEU A 127 -3.59 -57.84 24.22
N TYR A 128 -2.55 -58.62 23.91
CA TYR A 128 -2.61 -60.10 23.94
C TYR A 128 -2.86 -60.64 25.36
N ARG A 129 -2.24 -60.07 26.40
CA ARG A 129 -2.49 -60.47 27.80
C ARG A 129 -3.88 -60.08 28.31
N LEU A 130 -4.45 -59.01 27.78
CA LEU A 130 -5.79 -58.52 28.13
C LEU A 130 -6.91 -59.17 27.29
N GLY A 131 -6.59 -60.17 26.46
CA GLY A 131 -7.59 -60.99 25.76
C GLY A 131 -8.17 -60.36 24.49
N PHE A 132 -7.59 -59.27 23.98
CA PHE A 132 -8.03 -58.66 22.72
C PHE A 132 -7.37 -59.37 21.53
N GLN A 133 -8.19 -59.93 20.64
CA GLN A 133 -7.78 -60.42 19.32
C GLN A 133 -8.56 -59.67 18.24
N PRO A 134 -7.89 -58.88 17.39
CA PRO A 134 -8.39 -58.74 16.03
C PRO A 134 -7.25 -58.84 15.01
N LEU A 135 -7.25 -59.93 14.25
CA LEU A 135 -6.66 -59.96 12.91
C LEU A 135 -7.81 -59.90 11.88
N PRO A 136 -7.93 -58.81 11.11
CA PRO A 136 -8.76 -58.80 9.90
C PRO A 136 -8.00 -59.42 8.71
N GLN A 137 -8.70 -60.24 7.93
CA GLN A 137 -8.18 -61.21 6.95
C GLN A 137 -7.71 -60.63 5.60
N TRP A 138 -7.23 -59.39 5.51
CA TRP A 138 -6.94 -58.72 4.22
C TRP A 138 -5.46 -58.47 3.88
N ILE A 139 -4.49 -58.88 4.72
CA ILE A 139 -3.04 -58.78 4.43
C ILE A 139 -2.55 -59.98 3.59
N GLY A 140 -3.28 -60.32 2.52
CA GLY A 140 -3.02 -61.48 1.69
C GLY A 140 -2.47 -61.20 0.29
N HIS A 141 -2.37 -59.94 -0.16
CA HIS A 141 -2.23 -59.65 -1.60
C HIS A 141 -1.10 -58.68 -2.02
N PHE A 142 -0.04 -58.52 -1.22
CA PHE A 142 1.06 -57.62 -1.61
C PHE A 142 2.46 -58.26 -1.75
N PHE A 143 2.58 -59.58 -1.70
CA PHE A 143 3.84 -60.27 -2.01
C PHE A 143 3.63 -61.49 -2.90
N ALA A 144 3.61 -61.29 -4.23
CA ALA A 144 3.91 -62.34 -5.21
C ALA A 144 4.37 -61.73 -6.55
N ALA A 145 5.55 -62.16 -7.00
CA ALA A 145 6.22 -61.93 -8.31
C ALA A 145 6.65 -60.48 -8.59
N GLN A 146 7.93 -60.08 -8.60
CA GLN A 146 9.18 -60.64 -9.15
C GLN A 146 9.17 -60.88 -10.68
N GLU A 147 10.21 -60.32 -11.30
CA GLU A 147 10.78 -60.51 -12.67
C GLU A 147 10.35 -59.48 -13.73
N LEU A 148 11.24 -58.59 -14.19
CA LEU A 148 12.40 -58.71 -15.12
C LEU A 148 11.99 -58.64 -16.61
N GLN A 149 12.83 -57.95 -17.38
CA GLN A 149 12.94 -57.87 -18.86
C GLN A 149 12.25 -56.65 -19.50
N THR A 150 12.99 -55.61 -19.91
CA THR A 150 13.86 -55.41 -21.11
C THR A 150 13.12 -55.26 -22.43
N SER A 151 13.69 -54.38 -23.27
CA SER A 151 13.45 -54.16 -24.72
C SER A 151 12.26 -53.26 -25.08
N ASP A 152 12.23 -52.50 -26.16
CA ASP A 152 13.21 -51.94 -27.11
C ASP A 152 12.38 -51.10 -28.12
N SER A 153 12.99 -50.05 -28.66
CA SER A 153 12.83 -49.52 -30.03
C SER A 153 11.56 -48.82 -30.59
N THR A 154 11.91 -47.72 -31.29
CA THR A 154 11.40 -47.16 -32.58
C THR A 154 10.01 -46.51 -32.63
N VAL A 155 9.84 -45.21 -32.96
CA VAL A 155 10.20 -44.37 -34.13
C VAL A 155 9.28 -44.52 -35.36
N GLN A 156 8.58 -43.41 -35.65
CA GLN A 156 8.12 -42.85 -36.96
C GLN A 156 6.69 -43.10 -37.53
N PRO A 157 6.20 -42.21 -38.46
CA PRO A 157 4.84 -41.66 -38.49
C PRO A 157 4.10 -41.87 -39.83
N SER A 158 2.88 -41.32 -39.96
CA SER A 158 2.17 -41.03 -41.24
C SER A 158 1.06 -40.01 -40.91
N GLN A 159 0.83 -38.86 -41.55
CA GLN A 159 0.66 -38.42 -42.95
C GLN A 159 -0.56 -38.99 -43.70
N GLY A 160 -1.33 -38.06 -44.29
CA GLY A 160 -2.43 -38.22 -45.26
C GLY A 160 -3.72 -37.59 -44.73
N GLY A 161 -4.11 -36.37 -45.11
CA GLY A 161 -4.69 -35.99 -46.42
C GLY A 161 -6.23 -35.96 -46.24
N SER A 162 -7.05 -35.01 -46.71
CA SER A 162 -7.00 -34.14 -47.88
C SER A 162 -8.27 -33.26 -47.94
N THR A 163 -8.17 -32.06 -48.54
CA THR A 163 -9.14 -31.34 -49.42
C THR A 163 -10.53 -30.99 -48.86
N SER A 164 -11.04 -29.76 -48.94
CA SER A 164 -11.26 -28.84 -50.09
C SER A 164 -11.66 -27.48 -49.49
N GLU A 165 -11.09 -26.33 -49.89
CA GLU A 165 -11.45 -25.47 -51.05
C GLU A 165 -12.93 -25.07 -51.11
N ASP A 166 -13.21 -23.77 -50.91
CA ASP A 166 -14.07 -22.94 -51.77
C ASP A 166 -14.07 -21.45 -51.30
N ASP A 167 -13.39 -20.64 -52.12
CA ASP A 167 -13.78 -19.35 -52.72
C ASP A 167 -14.23 -18.10 -51.90
N ALA A 168 -13.47 -17.02 -52.10
CA ALA A 168 -13.86 -15.60 -52.06
C ALA A 168 -14.18 -15.11 -53.50
N PRO A 169 -14.42 -13.81 -53.85
CA PRO A 169 -14.72 -12.57 -53.11
C PRO A 169 -15.95 -11.82 -53.75
N TRP A 170 -16.01 -10.47 -53.64
CA TRP A 170 -16.77 -9.41 -54.39
C TRP A 170 -17.55 -8.48 -53.40
N LEU A 171 -17.13 -7.24 -53.12
CA LEU A 171 -17.19 -5.92 -53.83
C LEU A 171 -18.58 -5.23 -53.88
N GLU A 172 -18.54 -3.95 -53.47
CA GLU A 172 -19.41 -2.80 -53.83
C GLU A 172 -20.83 -2.66 -53.24
N HIS A 173 -21.06 -1.59 -52.45
CA HIS A 173 -21.77 -0.38 -52.88
C HIS A 173 -21.98 0.66 -51.73
N LEU A 174 -21.69 1.93 -52.05
CA LEU A 174 -22.20 3.14 -51.37
C LEU A 174 -23.67 3.41 -51.79
N PRO A 175 -24.40 4.28 -51.07
CA PRO A 175 -24.50 5.66 -51.56
C PRO A 175 -24.46 6.76 -50.47
N GLU A 176 -24.08 7.95 -50.92
CA GLU A 176 -24.20 9.27 -50.29
C GLU A 176 -25.62 9.87 -50.45
N GLU A 177 -25.80 11.07 -49.87
CA GLU A 177 -26.88 12.08 -50.01
C GLU A 177 -27.78 12.20 -48.77
N ASP A 178 -28.19 13.37 -48.26
CA ASP A 178 -27.88 14.79 -48.45
C ASP A 178 -28.80 15.46 -47.40
N ASP A 179 -28.35 16.47 -46.65
CA ASP A 179 -29.21 17.62 -46.31
C ASP A 179 -28.43 18.66 -45.50
N THR A 180 -28.11 19.72 -46.22
CA THR A 180 -27.74 21.04 -45.73
C THR A 180 -28.95 21.77 -45.13
N LEU A 181 -28.79 22.44 -44.00
CA LEU A 181 -29.60 23.63 -43.68
C LEU A 181 -28.78 24.65 -42.88
N THR A 182 -28.27 25.62 -43.63
CA THR A 182 -27.79 26.93 -43.21
C THR A 182 -28.97 27.82 -42.82
N VAL A 183 -28.92 28.46 -41.65
CA VAL A 183 -29.49 29.81 -41.43
C VAL A 183 -28.56 30.59 -40.50
N GLN A 184 -28.14 31.77 -40.99
CA GLN A 184 -27.30 32.77 -40.34
C GLN A 184 -28.15 33.83 -39.58
N PRO A 185 -27.53 34.78 -38.84
CA PRO A 185 -28.08 35.34 -37.60
C PRO A 185 -28.91 36.62 -37.83
N SER A 186 -29.68 37.01 -36.81
CA SER A 186 -30.23 38.37 -36.70
C SER A 186 -29.76 39.01 -35.40
N ALA A 187 -29.01 40.10 -35.56
CA ALA A 187 -28.81 41.11 -34.55
C ALA A 187 -30.12 41.86 -34.29
N ASP A 188 -30.30 42.37 -33.07
CA ASP A 188 -31.05 43.60 -32.87
C ASP A 188 -30.40 44.38 -31.72
N GLU A 189 -29.98 45.60 -32.06
CA GLU A 189 -29.48 46.63 -31.15
C GLU A 189 -30.67 47.26 -30.44
N THR A 190 -30.58 47.52 -29.12
CA THR A 190 -31.25 48.72 -28.59
C THR A 190 -30.51 49.32 -27.40
N LYS A 191 -30.10 50.57 -27.61
CA LYS A 191 -29.58 51.61 -26.72
C LYS A 191 -30.19 51.69 -25.30
N GLU A 192 -29.28 51.86 -24.34
CA GLU A 192 -29.23 52.81 -23.20
C GLU A 192 -30.22 54.00 -23.19
N PRO A 193 -30.61 54.58 -22.02
CA PRO A 193 -29.65 55.15 -21.06
C PRO A 193 -29.99 55.14 -19.54
N SER A 194 -28.92 55.25 -18.74
CA SER A 194 -28.87 55.86 -17.39
C SER A 194 -28.35 57.31 -17.56
N PRO A 195 -28.66 58.33 -16.72
CA PRO A 195 -28.21 58.41 -15.31
C PRO A 195 -29.13 59.23 -14.38
N THR A 196 -28.84 59.27 -13.07
CA THR A 196 -28.54 60.49 -12.27
C THR A 196 -28.43 60.12 -10.77
N PRO A 197 -27.45 60.67 -10.02
CA PRO A 197 -27.12 60.31 -8.65
C PRO A 197 -27.86 61.18 -7.62
N GLU A 198 -28.06 60.66 -6.41
CA GLU A 198 -28.61 61.45 -5.30
C GLU A 198 -27.74 61.30 -4.04
N GLU A 199 -27.63 62.43 -3.34
CA GLU A 199 -26.58 62.83 -2.42
C GLU A 199 -26.71 62.27 -1.00
N THR A 200 -25.54 62.19 -0.35
CA THR A 200 -25.29 62.05 1.09
C THR A 200 -25.97 63.14 1.93
N PRO A 201 -26.37 62.82 3.17
CA PRO A 201 -26.28 63.80 4.25
C PRO A 201 -25.41 63.32 5.43
N GLU A 202 -24.71 64.31 5.97
CA GLU A 202 -23.65 64.30 6.98
C GLU A 202 -24.06 63.71 8.35
N GLN A 203 -23.06 63.10 9.00
CA GLN A 203 -23.06 62.76 10.42
C GLN A 203 -22.87 64.01 11.30
N PRO A 204 -23.48 64.08 12.50
CA PRO A 204 -23.06 65.02 13.52
C PRO A 204 -21.87 64.49 14.34
N ALA A 205 -20.89 65.36 14.53
CA ALA A 205 -19.64 65.15 15.27
C ALA A 205 -19.86 64.82 16.75
N VAL A 206 -19.05 63.88 17.28
CA VAL A 206 -18.93 63.57 18.71
C VAL A 206 -17.46 63.68 19.14
N ASP A 207 -17.30 64.35 20.27
CA ASP A 207 -16.13 64.81 21.05
C ASP A 207 -14.97 63.79 21.21
N PRO A 208 -13.67 64.17 21.05
CA PRO A 208 -12.55 63.25 21.21
C PRO A 208 -12.14 63.15 22.69
N THR A 209 -12.73 62.18 23.40
CA THR A 209 -12.23 61.76 24.71
C THR A 209 -12.01 60.27 24.75
N VAL A 210 -10.72 59.92 24.85
CA VAL A 210 -10.16 58.67 25.41
C VAL A 210 -10.76 57.39 24.83
N GLN A 211 -10.21 56.94 23.70
CA GLN A 211 -10.22 55.52 23.37
C GLN A 211 -8.87 54.95 23.83
N GLU A 212 -8.90 54.34 25.00
CA GLU A 212 -7.96 53.27 25.33
C GLU A 212 -8.17 52.21 24.25
N GLU A 213 -7.20 52.12 23.35
CA GLU A 213 -7.18 51.18 22.23
C GLU A 213 -7.09 49.78 22.85
N LEU A 214 -8.26 49.22 23.17
CA LEU A 214 -8.46 47.78 23.26
C LEU A 214 -7.93 47.24 21.95
N GLN A 215 -6.70 46.70 21.98
CA GLN A 215 -6.20 45.84 20.93
C GLN A 215 -7.22 44.73 20.77
N VAL A 216 -8.10 44.90 19.80
CA VAL A 216 -8.86 43.80 19.22
C VAL A 216 -7.77 42.88 18.68
N PRO A 217 -7.63 41.64 19.19
CA PRO A 217 -6.70 40.71 18.58
C PRO A 217 -7.04 40.65 17.09
N SER A 218 -6.04 40.88 16.24
CA SER A 218 -6.14 40.67 14.81
C SER A 218 -6.77 39.29 14.57
N PRO A 219 -7.66 39.12 13.58
CA PRO A 219 -8.22 37.80 13.29
C PRO A 219 -7.04 36.85 13.04
N VAL A 220 -7.01 35.73 13.75
CA VAL A 220 -5.98 34.70 13.61
C VAL A 220 -6.33 33.96 12.32
N GLU A 221 -5.79 34.42 11.18
CA GLU A 221 -6.16 33.94 9.83
C GLU A 221 -5.16 32.94 9.23
N SER A 222 -4.11 32.54 9.95
CA SER A 222 -3.09 31.61 9.45
C SER A 222 -2.81 30.49 10.44
N LEU A 223 -2.63 29.26 9.94
CA LEU A 223 -2.20 28.14 10.79
C LEU A 223 -0.80 28.39 11.36
N GLU A 224 -0.67 28.22 12.68
CA GLU A 224 0.58 28.38 13.39
C GLU A 224 1.25 27.03 13.62
N ASN A 225 2.46 26.85 13.08
CA ASN A 225 3.27 25.64 13.29
C ASN A 225 3.52 25.32 14.77
N GLY A 226 3.68 26.35 15.60
CA GLY A 226 3.83 26.19 17.05
C GLY A 226 2.59 25.54 17.68
N ARG A 227 1.39 25.93 17.24
CA ARG A 227 0.14 25.36 17.71
C ARG A 227 -0.03 23.91 17.28
N ILE A 228 0.27 23.57 16.02
CA ILE A 228 0.28 22.17 15.54
C ILE A 228 1.23 21.34 16.41
N SER A 229 2.44 21.84 16.68
CA SER A 229 3.43 21.16 17.53
C SER A 229 2.92 20.92 18.95
N ASP A 230 2.26 21.91 19.56
CA ASP A 230 1.66 21.77 20.89
C ASP A 230 0.55 20.72 20.93
N LEU A 231 -0.31 20.68 19.90
CA LEU A 231 -1.39 19.69 19.79
C LEU A 231 -0.83 18.27 19.67
N VAL A 232 0.12 18.05 18.76
CA VAL A 232 0.71 16.71 18.59
C VAL A 232 1.46 16.30 19.86
N SER A 233 2.23 17.20 20.47
CA SER A 233 2.97 16.92 21.71
C SER A 233 2.07 16.60 22.90
N ALA A 234 0.89 17.22 22.98
CA ALA A 234 -0.07 16.97 24.06
C ALA A 234 -0.70 15.57 23.98
N HIS A 235 -0.96 15.07 22.77
CA HIS A 235 -1.72 13.83 22.56
C HIS A 235 -0.83 12.62 22.23
N ALA A 236 0.25 12.83 21.48
CA ALA A 236 1.22 11.83 21.07
C ALA A 236 2.66 12.29 21.36
N PRO A 237 3.05 12.45 22.65
CA PRO A 237 4.33 13.04 23.06
C PRO A 237 5.57 12.25 22.61
N LYS A 238 5.41 10.99 22.19
CA LYS A 238 6.53 10.17 21.69
C LYS A 238 6.59 10.13 20.17
N ALA A 239 5.63 10.73 19.48
CA ALA A 239 5.54 10.64 18.05
C ALA A 239 6.67 11.43 17.39
N ALA A 240 7.30 10.82 16.39
CA ALA A 240 7.82 11.57 15.27
C ALA A 240 6.66 11.79 14.30
N TRP A 241 6.56 13.01 13.76
CA TRP A 241 5.42 13.41 12.95
C TRP A 241 5.80 14.43 11.90
N SER A 242 4.95 14.58 10.90
CA SER A 242 4.87 15.75 10.02
C SER A 242 3.43 16.07 9.68
N VAL A 243 3.17 17.35 9.47
CA VAL A 243 1.92 17.89 8.95
C VAL A 243 2.23 18.84 7.80
N ALA A 244 1.43 18.76 6.74
CA ALA A 244 1.34 19.77 5.70
C ALA A 244 -0.15 20.07 5.44
N VAL A 245 -0.46 21.34 5.20
CA VAL A 245 -1.77 21.82 4.76
C VAL A 245 -1.56 22.70 3.54
N LEU A 246 -2.31 22.45 2.47
CA LEU A 246 -2.28 23.24 1.25
C LEU A 246 -3.68 23.78 0.97
N ASP A 247 -3.81 25.11 0.93
CA ASP A 247 -4.96 25.80 0.37
C ASP A 247 -4.87 25.72 -1.16
N LEU A 248 -5.90 25.17 -1.81
CA LEU A 248 -5.92 24.99 -3.26
C LEU A 248 -6.32 26.26 -4.03
N GLU A 249 -6.85 27.29 -3.37
CA GLU A 249 -7.31 28.50 -4.05
C GLU A 249 -6.19 29.53 -4.24
N ASP A 250 -5.36 29.74 -3.21
CA ASP A 250 -4.25 30.68 -3.28
C ASP A 250 -2.86 30.02 -3.18
N GLU A 251 -2.82 28.69 -3.17
CA GLU A 251 -1.62 27.85 -3.08
C GLU A 251 -0.81 28.06 -1.78
N THR A 252 -1.42 28.62 -0.73
CA THR A 252 -0.75 28.79 0.56
C THR A 252 -0.49 27.45 1.22
N CYS A 253 0.77 27.23 1.60
CA CYS A 253 1.22 26.02 2.27
C CYS A 253 1.60 26.28 3.73
N TYR A 254 1.04 25.48 4.63
CA TYR A 254 1.35 25.45 6.06
C TYR A 254 2.00 24.12 6.40
N SER A 255 3.32 24.14 6.61
CA SER A 255 4.13 22.95 6.80
C SER A 255 4.84 22.94 8.15
N SER A 256 4.77 21.81 8.84
CA SER A 256 5.69 21.49 9.94
C SER A 256 7.15 21.43 9.45
N GLN A 257 8.10 21.53 10.37
CA GLN A 257 9.53 21.59 10.01
C GLN A 257 10.03 20.37 9.21
N THR A 258 9.43 19.19 9.43
CA THR A 258 9.79 17.90 8.81
C THR A 258 8.85 17.53 7.65
N ALA A 259 7.99 18.46 7.20
CA ALA A 259 6.93 18.16 6.23
C ALA A 259 7.45 17.76 4.84
N GLY A 260 8.61 18.26 4.44
CA GLY A 260 9.28 17.90 3.18
C GLY A 260 10.18 16.66 3.28
N GLU A 261 10.37 16.11 4.49
CA GLU A 261 11.19 14.91 4.69
C GLU A 261 10.37 13.63 4.45
N GLY A 262 10.95 12.67 3.73
CA GLY A 262 10.31 11.38 3.52
C GLY A 262 10.15 10.62 4.84
N GLN A 263 8.90 10.27 5.18
CA GLN A 263 8.57 9.42 6.33
C GLN A 263 7.94 8.13 5.85
N SER A 264 7.90 7.12 6.73
CA SER A 264 7.32 5.83 6.36
C SER A 264 5.87 6.00 5.91
N ALA A 265 5.59 5.57 4.68
CA ALA A 265 4.37 5.87 3.97
C ALA A 265 3.17 5.07 4.50
N SER A 266 3.36 3.84 4.98
CA SER A 266 2.23 2.92 5.19
C SER A 266 1.37 2.85 3.92
N ALA A 267 0.04 2.93 4.03
CA ALA A 267 -0.87 3.01 2.89
C ALA A 267 -0.69 4.29 2.04
N MET A 268 0.03 5.32 2.48
CA MET A 268 0.20 6.57 1.72
C MET A 268 0.98 6.38 0.41
N VAL A 269 1.69 5.26 0.23
CA VAL A 269 2.30 4.88 -1.07
C VAL A 269 1.25 4.77 -2.19
N MET A 270 -0.03 4.58 -1.85
CA MET A 270 -1.14 4.59 -2.80
C MET A 270 -1.31 5.93 -3.52
N ILE A 271 -0.89 7.05 -2.93
CA ILE A 271 -0.96 8.37 -3.57
C ILE A 271 0.07 8.50 -4.71
N PRO A 272 1.38 8.20 -4.52
CA PRO A 272 2.34 8.05 -5.62
C PRO A 272 1.88 7.09 -6.73
N VAL A 273 1.28 5.96 -6.36
CA VAL A 273 0.72 4.99 -7.33
C VAL A 273 -0.39 5.64 -8.14
N LEU A 274 -1.35 6.30 -7.48
CA LEU A 274 -2.47 6.97 -8.14
C LEU A 274 -1.98 8.09 -9.08
N TYR A 275 -1.05 8.93 -8.61
CA TYR A 275 -0.45 9.99 -9.41
C TYR A 275 0.26 9.44 -10.66
N THR A 276 1.00 8.33 -10.50
CA THR A 276 1.68 7.67 -11.63
C THR A 276 0.69 7.13 -12.66
N ILE A 277 -0.45 6.58 -12.21
CA ILE A 277 -1.52 6.13 -13.11
C ILE A 277 -2.13 7.32 -13.84
N ALA A 278 -2.35 8.46 -13.17
CA ALA A 278 -2.86 9.67 -13.82
C ALA A 278 -1.92 10.15 -14.94
N ALA A 279 -0.62 10.23 -14.66
CA ALA A 279 0.38 10.63 -15.64
C ALA A 279 0.44 9.68 -16.85
N GLN A 280 0.47 8.36 -16.61
CA GLN A 280 0.51 7.37 -17.70
C GLN A 280 -0.82 7.24 -18.46
N ALA A 281 -1.94 7.56 -17.83
CA ALA A 281 -3.22 7.55 -18.53
C ALA A 281 -3.37 8.79 -19.42
N ASP A 282 -2.88 9.95 -18.95
CA ASP A 282 -2.91 11.21 -19.68
C ASP A 282 -1.98 11.20 -20.90
N ASP A 283 -0.81 10.56 -20.80
CA ASP A 283 0.12 10.39 -21.93
C ASP A 283 -0.23 9.20 -22.86
N GLY A 284 -1.26 8.42 -22.49
CA GLY A 284 -1.75 7.25 -23.25
C GLY A 284 -0.93 5.97 -23.07
N ALA A 285 0.05 5.92 -22.16
CA ALA A 285 0.81 4.71 -21.83
C ALA A 285 -0.02 3.64 -21.10
N LEU A 286 -1.08 4.02 -20.37
CA LEU A 286 -1.93 3.11 -19.60
C LEU A 286 -3.41 3.45 -19.75
N ALA A 287 -4.20 2.55 -20.34
CA ALA A 287 -5.66 2.71 -20.37
C ALA A 287 -6.30 2.20 -19.06
N LEU A 288 -7.27 2.95 -18.52
CA LEU A 288 -7.94 2.60 -17.25
C LEU A 288 -8.76 1.31 -17.31
N ASN A 289 -9.18 0.87 -18.50
CA ASN A 289 -9.84 -0.42 -18.71
C ASN A 289 -8.86 -1.59 -18.96
N THR A 290 -7.55 -1.36 -18.81
CA THR A 290 -6.55 -2.43 -18.99
C THR A 290 -6.71 -3.48 -17.89
N PRO A 291 -6.94 -4.76 -18.23
CA PRO A 291 -7.04 -5.82 -17.24
C PRO A 291 -5.66 -6.25 -16.74
N ILE A 292 -5.41 -6.13 -15.44
CA ILE A 292 -4.16 -6.54 -14.78
C ILE A 292 -4.40 -7.81 -13.96
N PRO A 293 -3.59 -8.87 -14.11
CA PRO A 293 -3.73 -10.09 -13.31
C PRO A 293 -3.37 -9.83 -11.84
N ILE A 294 -4.23 -10.28 -10.92
CA ILE A 294 -3.92 -10.32 -9.49
C ILE A 294 -3.10 -11.59 -9.21
N THR A 295 -1.83 -11.42 -8.89
CA THR A 295 -0.86 -12.54 -8.76
C THR A 295 -0.63 -12.98 -7.31
N GLN A 296 -0.92 -12.11 -6.34
CA GLN A 296 -0.52 -12.29 -4.94
C GLN A 296 -1.53 -11.72 -3.96
N ASN A 297 -1.49 -12.26 -2.73
CA ASN A 297 -2.19 -11.73 -1.57
C ASN A 297 -1.23 -11.77 -0.37
N LEU A 298 -0.80 -10.61 0.10
CA LEU A 298 0.11 -10.46 1.24
C LEU A 298 -0.64 -10.13 2.55
N GLY A 299 -1.97 -10.16 2.53
CA GLY A 299 -2.82 -9.92 3.69
C GLY A 299 -3.08 -8.43 3.98
N GLY A 300 -3.53 -8.16 5.21
CA GLY A 300 -4.00 -6.84 5.65
C GLY A 300 -5.40 -6.51 5.14
N ARG A 301 -5.68 -5.23 4.91
CA ARG A 301 -7.00 -4.75 4.48
C ARG A 301 -7.22 -5.10 3.00
N THR A 302 -8.20 -5.95 2.70
CA THR A 302 -8.54 -6.31 1.32
C THR A 302 -9.97 -6.85 1.16
N GLN A 303 -10.59 -6.54 0.03
CA GLN A 303 -11.86 -7.05 -0.49
C GLN A 303 -11.65 -7.91 -1.75
N LEU A 304 -10.41 -8.00 -2.26
CA LEU A 304 -10.08 -8.69 -3.51
C LEU A 304 -9.45 -10.08 -3.31
N ALA A 305 -9.43 -10.61 -2.09
CA ALA A 305 -8.82 -11.93 -1.79
C ALA A 305 -9.36 -13.07 -2.68
N ASN A 306 -10.66 -13.05 -3.01
CA ASN A 306 -11.32 -14.05 -3.86
C ASN A 306 -11.13 -13.79 -5.38
N GLN A 307 -10.38 -12.76 -5.76
CA GLN A 307 -10.08 -12.40 -7.14
C GLN A 307 -8.63 -12.76 -7.54
N VAL A 308 -7.83 -13.31 -6.62
CA VAL A 308 -6.47 -13.79 -6.93
C VAL A 308 -6.53 -14.83 -8.06
N GLY A 309 -5.66 -14.68 -9.06
CA GLY A 309 -5.62 -15.50 -10.27
C GLY A 309 -6.53 -15.00 -11.40
N LYS A 310 -7.33 -13.96 -11.19
CA LYS A 310 -8.11 -13.29 -12.24
C LYS A 310 -7.49 -11.95 -12.62
N SER A 311 -7.92 -11.41 -13.75
CA SER A 311 -7.58 -10.03 -14.14
C SER A 311 -8.69 -9.07 -13.80
N VAL A 312 -8.31 -7.89 -13.31
CA VAL A 312 -9.19 -6.79 -12.90
C VAL A 312 -8.70 -5.51 -13.57
N GLU A 313 -9.61 -4.67 -14.03
CA GLU A 313 -9.27 -3.42 -14.72
C GLU A 313 -8.58 -2.43 -13.77
N VAL A 314 -7.66 -1.63 -14.31
CA VAL A 314 -6.93 -0.56 -13.58
C VAL A 314 -7.89 0.32 -12.80
N GLU A 315 -8.97 0.81 -13.42
CA GLU A 315 -9.96 1.66 -12.75
C GLU A 315 -10.59 0.95 -11.55
N THR A 316 -10.92 -0.33 -11.70
CA THR A 316 -11.49 -1.11 -10.60
C THR A 316 -10.47 -1.28 -9.48
N LEU A 317 -9.20 -1.55 -9.78
CA LEU A 317 -8.15 -1.61 -8.77
C LEU A 317 -8.00 -0.26 -8.05
N MET A 318 -7.97 0.87 -8.77
CA MET A 318 -7.91 2.21 -8.17
C MET A 318 -9.09 2.46 -7.23
N ARG A 319 -10.30 2.10 -7.63
CA ARG A 319 -11.51 2.25 -6.82
C ARG A 319 -11.43 1.44 -5.52
N TYR A 320 -10.91 0.22 -5.57
CA TYR A 320 -10.72 -0.61 -4.38
C TYR A 320 -9.59 -0.09 -3.49
N MET A 321 -8.50 0.38 -4.09
CA MET A 321 -7.38 1.03 -3.40
C MET A 321 -7.87 2.25 -2.61
N LEU A 322 -8.74 3.08 -3.17
CA LEU A 322 -9.24 4.28 -2.49
C LEU A 322 -10.35 4.02 -1.47
N GLN A 323 -11.39 3.27 -1.83
CA GLN A 323 -12.54 3.03 -0.94
C GLN A 323 -12.22 2.08 0.21
N TYR A 324 -11.32 1.12 -0.05
CA TYR A 324 -11.04 0.04 0.88
C TYR A 324 -9.57 -0.03 1.28
N SER A 325 -8.73 0.98 0.98
CA SER A 325 -7.27 0.95 1.26
C SER A 325 -6.69 -0.44 0.96
N ASP A 326 -7.11 -1.01 -0.18
CA ASP A 326 -6.98 -2.45 -0.45
C ASP A 326 -5.54 -2.79 -0.84
N ASN A 327 -4.88 -3.58 0.00
CA ASN A 327 -3.49 -3.98 -0.20
C ASN A 327 -3.28 -4.81 -1.47
N ILE A 328 -4.25 -5.65 -1.86
CA ILE A 328 -4.15 -6.41 -3.12
C ILE A 328 -4.25 -5.46 -4.30
N ALA A 329 -5.19 -4.50 -4.26
CA ALA A 329 -5.33 -3.53 -5.33
C ALA A 329 -4.07 -2.68 -5.50
N ALA A 330 -3.57 -2.11 -4.40
CA ALA A 330 -2.35 -1.31 -4.39
C ALA A 330 -1.13 -2.11 -4.87
N ASN A 331 -0.92 -3.33 -4.36
CA ASN A 331 0.21 -4.16 -4.79
C ASN A 331 0.10 -4.61 -6.25
N THR A 332 -1.12 -4.86 -6.75
CA THR A 332 -1.35 -5.23 -8.17
C THR A 332 -1.03 -4.06 -9.09
N LEU A 333 -1.49 -2.85 -8.75
CA LEU A 333 -1.16 -1.62 -9.49
C LEU A 333 0.35 -1.36 -9.44
N LEU A 334 0.97 -1.51 -8.26
CA LEU A 334 2.39 -1.29 -8.10
C LEU A 334 3.25 -2.30 -8.86
N GLU A 335 2.84 -3.57 -8.92
CA GLU A 335 3.50 -4.60 -9.74
C GLU A 335 3.40 -4.25 -11.24
N ALA A 336 2.26 -3.75 -11.70
CA ALA A 336 2.06 -3.38 -13.10
C ALA A 336 2.88 -2.14 -13.52
N LEU A 337 2.99 -1.14 -12.64
CA LEU A 337 3.75 0.08 -12.91
C LEU A 337 5.26 -0.12 -12.76
N GLY A 338 5.67 -0.90 -11.74
CA GLY A 338 7.05 -1.04 -11.30
C GLY A 338 7.50 0.08 -10.35
N PHE A 339 8.31 -0.27 -9.35
CA PHE A 339 8.74 0.64 -8.29
C PHE A 339 9.53 1.84 -8.83
N SER A 340 10.50 1.60 -9.70
CA SER A 340 11.32 2.65 -10.30
C SER A 340 10.48 3.63 -11.12
N THR A 341 9.46 3.13 -11.84
CA THR A 341 8.57 3.96 -12.63
C THR A 341 7.80 4.94 -11.74
N VAL A 342 7.26 4.46 -10.60
CA VAL A 342 6.55 5.31 -9.65
C VAL A 342 7.47 6.40 -9.10
N GLU A 343 8.67 6.03 -8.65
CA GLU A 343 9.65 7.00 -8.15
C GLU A 343 10.08 8.00 -9.23
N ASP A 344 10.33 7.54 -10.46
CA ASP A 344 10.82 8.37 -11.56
C ASP A 344 9.76 9.37 -12.02
N VAL A 345 8.50 8.97 -12.10
CA VAL A 345 7.39 9.86 -12.45
C VAL A 345 7.19 10.91 -11.35
N CYS A 346 7.17 10.50 -10.08
CA CYS A 346 7.03 11.41 -8.96
C CYS A 346 8.19 12.43 -8.92
N ARG A 347 9.43 11.96 -9.07
CA ARG A 347 10.62 12.82 -9.04
C ARG A 347 10.66 13.80 -10.21
N GLN A 348 10.24 13.39 -11.41
CA GLN A 348 10.14 14.28 -12.57
C GLN A 348 9.10 15.39 -12.37
N ALA A 349 8.04 15.11 -11.61
CA ALA A 349 7.03 16.08 -11.20
C ALA A 349 7.43 16.96 -10.01
N GLY A 350 8.61 16.73 -9.42
CA GLY A 350 9.11 17.49 -8.26
C GLY A 350 8.92 16.80 -6.90
N PHE A 351 8.23 15.67 -6.84
CA PHE A 351 7.97 14.90 -5.62
C PHE A 351 9.15 13.98 -5.29
N SER A 352 10.20 14.57 -4.74
CA SER A 352 11.51 13.93 -4.59
C SER A 352 11.66 13.06 -3.33
N SER A 353 10.69 13.08 -2.41
CA SER A 353 10.74 12.26 -1.19
C SER A 353 10.27 10.82 -1.39
N VAL A 354 9.62 10.53 -2.53
CA VAL A 354 9.02 9.24 -2.82
C VAL A 354 10.09 8.16 -2.97
N THR A 355 10.00 7.12 -2.14
CA THR A 355 10.78 5.88 -2.27
C THR A 355 9.83 4.70 -2.15
N VAL A 356 9.91 3.77 -3.10
CA VAL A 356 9.14 2.53 -3.11
C VAL A 356 10.11 1.36 -3.05
N ALA A 357 10.27 0.78 -1.86
CA ALA A 357 11.17 -0.33 -1.64
C ALA A 357 10.46 -1.68 -1.57
N ASN A 358 9.14 -1.70 -1.30
CA ASN A 358 8.42 -2.95 -1.13
C ASN A 358 6.90 -2.88 -1.38
N TYR A 359 6.31 -4.05 -1.52
CA TYR A 359 4.86 -4.23 -1.49
C TYR A 359 4.30 -4.02 -0.08
N LEU A 360 3.07 -3.55 0.02
CA LEU A 360 2.34 -3.47 1.28
C LEU A 360 2.25 -4.87 1.90
N MET A 361 2.52 -4.94 3.21
CA MET A 361 2.60 -6.17 4.02
C MET A 361 3.80 -7.09 3.76
N ALA A 362 4.77 -6.70 2.91
CA ALA A 362 5.94 -7.53 2.63
C ALA A 362 7.10 -7.39 3.63
N THR A 363 7.19 -6.25 4.33
CA THR A 363 8.23 -5.97 5.34
C THR A 363 7.66 -5.33 6.59
N GLU A 364 8.48 -5.37 7.64
CA GLU A 364 8.31 -4.52 8.81
C GLU A 364 8.61 -3.05 8.47
N ASP A 365 7.98 -2.17 9.22
CA ASP A 365 8.06 -0.72 9.02
C ASP A 365 9.36 -0.12 9.54
N TYR A 366 9.67 1.08 9.06
CA TYR A 366 10.85 1.88 9.47
C TYR A 366 12.17 1.16 9.19
N THR A 367 12.18 0.27 8.22
CA THR A 367 13.39 -0.38 7.72
C THR A 367 13.92 0.38 6.50
N THR A 368 15.15 0.08 6.09
CA THR A 368 15.70 0.58 4.82
C THR A 368 14.94 0.05 3.59
N ASN A 369 14.04 -0.92 3.80
CA ASN A 369 13.22 -1.54 2.76
C ASN A 369 11.73 -1.16 2.91
N ASP A 370 11.42 -0.08 3.63
CA ASP A 370 10.07 0.46 3.74
C ASP A 370 9.80 1.50 2.63
N ASN A 371 8.53 1.82 2.41
CA ASN A 371 8.12 2.87 1.48
C ASN A 371 8.13 4.21 2.21
N TYR A 372 8.57 5.28 1.54
CA TYR A 372 8.66 6.63 2.11
C TYR A 372 7.99 7.67 1.21
N VAL A 373 7.38 8.67 1.85
CA VAL A 373 6.79 9.86 1.21
C VAL A 373 6.70 10.98 2.25
N SER A 374 6.82 12.24 1.83
CA SER A 374 6.68 13.42 2.68
C SER A 374 5.24 13.93 2.72
N ALA A 375 4.89 14.68 3.77
CA ALA A 375 3.56 15.29 3.87
C ALA A 375 3.33 16.34 2.77
N GLU A 376 4.37 17.09 2.38
CA GLU A 376 4.32 18.07 1.29
C GLU A 376 4.09 17.40 -0.07
N ASP A 377 4.80 16.31 -0.37
CA ASP A 377 4.63 15.58 -1.63
C ASP A 377 3.22 14.97 -1.73
N LEU A 378 2.67 14.48 -0.62
CA LEU A 378 1.29 14.01 -0.56
C LEU A 378 0.29 15.13 -0.88
N CYS A 379 0.47 16.31 -0.29
CA CYS A 379 -0.40 17.46 -0.56
C CYS A 379 -0.30 17.90 -2.02
N GLY A 380 0.93 18.00 -2.56
CA GLY A 380 1.15 18.42 -3.94
C GLY A 380 0.58 17.43 -4.97
N MET A 381 0.75 16.11 -4.75
CA MET A 381 0.16 15.10 -5.64
C MET A 381 -1.37 15.14 -5.63
N LEU A 382 -1.98 15.28 -4.45
CA LEU A 382 -3.43 15.40 -4.32
C LEU A 382 -3.95 16.71 -4.90
N ALA A 383 -3.24 17.82 -4.74
CA ALA A 383 -3.57 19.09 -5.37
C ALA A 383 -3.56 18.99 -6.89
N ALA A 384 -2.55 18.33 -7.48
CA ALA A 384 -2.49 18.12 -8.92
C ALA A 384 -3.69 17.27 -9.43
N LEU A 385 -4.02 16.19 -8.73
CA LEU A 385 -5.15 15.32 -9.07
C LEU A 385 -6.50 16.03 -8.89
N TYR A 386 -6.69 16.72 -7.77
CA TYR A 386 -7.95 17.42 -7.44
C TYR A 386 -8.13 18.72 -8.24
N GLY A 387 -7.03 19.33 -8.67
CA GLY A 387 -6.99 20.49 -9.56
C GLY A 387 -7.15 20.14 -11.04
N ASP A 388 -7.46 18.88 -11.38
CA ASP A 388 -7.67 18.41 -12.76
C ASP A 388 -6.47 18.67 -13.69
N THR A 389 -5.25 18.49 -13.16
CA THR A 389 -4.01 18.58 -13.97
C THR A 389 -3.98 17.53 -15.08
N PHE A 390 -4.65 16.39 -14.86
CA PHE A 390 -4.73 15.27 -15.79
C PHE A 390 -6.13 15.15 -16.39
N SER A 391 -6.22 14.87 -17.68
CA SER A 391 -7.49 14.71 -18.41
C SER A 391 -8.09 13.31 -18.25
N ALA A 392 -7.28 12.30 -17.92
CA ALA A 392 -7.73 10.91 -17.79
C ALA A 392 -8.68 10.70 -16.60
N PHE A 393 -8.35 11.30 -15.45
CA PHE A 393 -9.19 11.40 -14.26
C PHE A 393 -8.63 12.48 -13.33
N GLY A 394 -9.47 13.01 -12.44
CA GLY A 394 -9.09 14.06 -11.50
C GLY A 394 -10.08 14.21 -10.37
N ARG A 395 -10.58 15.43 -10.15
CA ARG A 395 -11.45 15.84 -9.05
C ARG A 395 -12.66 14.94 -8.87
N ASP A 396 -13.42 14.71 -9.93
CA ASP A 396 -14.66 13.94 -9.87
C ASP A 396 -14.43 12.47 -9.48
N PHE A 397 -13.32 11.88 -9.96
CA PHE A 397 -12.93 10.53 -9.58
C PHE A 397 -12.57 10.45 -8.10
N LEU A 398 -11.80 11.42 -7.59
CA LEU A 398 -11.46 11.51 -6.17
C LEU A 398 -12.72 11.71 -5.31
N ARG A 399 -13.60 12.64 -5.67
CA ARG A 399 -14.89 12.89 -4.97
C ARG A 399 -15.82 11.68 -4.96
N GLN A 400 -15.67 10.77 -5.93
CA GLN A 400 -16.50 9.57 -5.97
C GLN A 400 -15.90 8.43 -5.13
N TYR A 401 -14.57 8.30 -5.07
CA TYR A 401 -13.93 7.07 -4.61
C TYR A 401 -12.94 7.24 -3.45
N MET A 402 -12.42 8.44 -3.17
CA MET A 402 -11.50 8.68 -2.06
C MET A 402 -12.25 8.91 -0.74
N HIS A 403 -13.07 7.91 -0.37
CA HIS A 403 -13.77 7.87 0.91
C HIS A 403 -13.70 6.45 1.44
N LEU A 404 -13.13 6.29 2.63
CA LEU A 404 -13.06 4.98 3.26
C LEU A 404 -14.47 4.46 3.58
N GLN A 405 -14.75 3.24 3.14
CA GLN A 405 -16.06 2.57 3.31
C GLN A 405 -16.09 1.68 4.57
N ASP A 406 -15.30 2.03 5.60
CA ASP A 406 -15.27 1.34 6.88
C ASP A 406 -15.38 2.31 8.07
N ASP A 407 -15.33 1.76 9.28
CA ASP A 407 -15.46 2.52 10.52
C ASP A 407 -14.26 3.43 10.83
N THR A 408 -13.24 3.45 9.97
CA THR A 408 -12.03 4.26 10.17
C THR A 408 -12.06 5.61 9.44
N VAL A 409 -13.12 5.91 8.70
CA VAL A 409 -13.28 7.15 7.92
C VAL A 409 -13.08 8.43 8.75
N ALA A 410 -13.48 8.42 10.03
CA ALA A 410 -13.41 9.58 10.92
C ALA A 410 -12.43 9.35 12.10
N SER A 411 -11.42 8.50 11.90
CA SER A 411 -10.46 8.16 12.96
C SER A 411 -9.42 9.26 13.25
N GLY A 412 -9.23 10.23 12.35
CA GLY A 412 -8.25 11.30 12.52
C GLY A 412 -8.76 12.64 12.01
N LEU A 413 -8.17 13.15 10.92
CA LEU A 413 -8.35 14.52 10.40
C LEU A 413 -9.83 14.89 10.19
N LEU A 414 -10.64 13.96 9.67
CA LEU A 414 -12.04 14.21 9.37
C LEU A 414 -12.99 14.15 10.58
N ASN A 415 -12.51 13.86 11.79
CA ASN A 415 -13.37 13.59 12.95
C ASN A 415 -14.31 14.75 13.31
N ALA A 416 -13.86 15.99 13.13
CA ALA A 416 -14.64 17.20 13.43
C ALA A 416 -15.20 17.89 12.18
N ALA A 417 -15.13 17.25 11.00
CA ALA A 417 -15.57 17.85 9.75
C ALA A 417 -17.06 18.23 9.80
N PRO A 418 -17.44 19.45 9.36
CA PRO A 418 -18.83 19.83 9.22
C PRO A 418 -19.57 18.92 8.23
N SER A 419 -20.85 18.64 8.50
CA SER A 419 -21.64 17.69 7.69
C SER A 419 -21.96 18.16 6.27
N ASP A 420 -21.84 19.45 6.02
CA ASP A 420 -22.07 20.15 4.76
C ASP A 420 -20.78 20.36 3.94
N VAL A 421 -19.62 20.07 4.52
CA VAL A 421 -18.33 20.07 3.80
C VAL A 421 -18.15 18.72 3.10
N SER A 422 -17.76 18.75 1.83
CA SER A 422 -17.35 17.55 1.11
C SER A 422 -15.96 17.12 1.59
N THR A 423 -15.86 15.91 2.15
CA THR A 423 -14.59 15.43 2.72
C THR A 423 -14.13 14.13 2.11
N LEU A 424 -12.90 14.09 1.60
CA LEU A 424 -12.25 12.90 1.07
C LEU A 424 -11.14 12.47 2.02
N ASN A 425 -10.89 11.17 2.17
CA ASN A 425 -9.70 10.70 2.89
C ASN A 425 -9.18 9.33 2.47
N LEU A 426 -7.92 9.11 2.82
CA LEU A 426 -7.26 7.82 2.84
C LEU A 426 -6.41 7.75 4.11
N ASN A 427 -6.38 6.60 4.78
CA ASN A 427 -5.55 6.39 5.97
C ASN A 427 -4.70 5.12 5.88
N GLY A 428 -3.64 5.09 6.69
CA GLY A 428 -2.77 3.95 6.90
C GLY A 428 -2.52 3.77 8.39
N GLN A 429 -2.78 2.57 8.91
CA GLN A 429 -2.83 2.33 10.36
C GLN A 429 -2.02 1.09 10.74
N LYS A 430 -1.19 1.22 11.77
CA LYS A 430 -0.55 0.11 12.49
C LYS A 430 -0.52 0.42 13.99
N THR A 431 -0.06 -0.53 14.80
CA THR A 431 -0.04 -0.41 16.26
C THR A 431 0.65 0.87 16.77
N ASP A 432 1.71 1.31 16.10
CA ASP A 432 2.52 2.48 16.46
C ASP A 432 2.60 3.54 15.35
N LYS A 433 1.65 3.52 14.41
CA LYS A 433 1.63 4.39 13.22
C LYS A 433 0.22 4.80 12.84
N TYR A 434 0.06 6.07 12.51
CA TYR A 434 -1.13 6.60 11.89
C TYR A 434 -0.75 7.66 10.87
N ASN A 435 -1.10 7.41 9.62
CA ASN A 435 -0.98 8.34 8.53
C ASN A 435 -2.36 8.60 7.94
N GLU A 436 -2.66 9.84 7.59
CA GLU A 436 -3.90 10.20 6.93
C GLU A 436 -3.68 11.38 6.00
N VAL A 437 -4.33 11.33 4.83
CA VAL A 437 -4.52 12.48 3.95
C VAL A 437 -6.02 12.75 3.86
N ALA A 438 -6.39 14.02 3.88
CA ALA A 438 -7.76 14.48 3.77
C ALA A 438 -7.87 15.65 2.80
N ILE A 439 -9.00 15.73 2.08
CA ILE A 439 -9.41 16.93 1.35
C ILE A 439 -10.69 17.43 1.98
N PHE A 440 -10.73 18.72 2.34
CA PHE A 440 -11.94 19.43 2.74
C PHE A 440 -12.33 20.37 1.62
N ASP A 441 -13.57 20.31 1.15
CA ASP A 441 -14.08 21.18 0.07
C ASP A 441 -15.48 21.68 0.48
N ASP A 442 -15.59 22.98 0.75
CA ASP A 442 -16.84 23.64 1.12
C ASP A 442 -17.55 24.29 -0.08
N GLY A 443 -17.02 24.10 -1.29
CA GLY A 443 -17.50 24.66 -2.54
C GLY A 443 -16.96 26.06 -2.86
N ALA A 444 -16.43 26.78 -1.88
CA ALA A 444 -15.73 28.06 -2.08
C ALA A 444 -14.21 27.90 -1.98
N HIS A 445 -13.75 27.06 -1.06
CA HIS A 445 -12.36 26.73 -0.80
C HIS A 445 -12.17 25.22 -0.70
N ALA A 446 -10.99 24.76 -1.12
CA ALA A 446 -10.57 23.39 -0.93
C ALA A 446 -9.19 23.31 -0.29
N TYR A 447 -9.03 22.42 0.69
CA TYR A 447 -7.81 22.24 1.46
C TYR A 447 -7.37 20.79 1.41
N VAL A 448 -6.09 20.56 1.16
CA VAL A 448 -5.46 19.24 1.34
C VAL A 448 -4.67 19.24 2.65
N VAL A 449 -4.91 18.25 3.49
CA VAL A 449 -4.21 18.07 4.77
C VAL A 449 -3.55 16.70 4.80
N ALA A 450 -2.26 16.65 5.09
CA ALA A 450 -1.52 15.41 5.32
C ALA A 450 -0.97 15.37 6.75
N PHE A 451 -1.24 14.27 7.46
CA PHE A 451 -0.67 13.96 8.77
C PHE A 451 0.07 12.63 8.68
N LEU A 452 1.37 12.62 8.98
CA LEU A 452 2.18 11.41 9.11
C LEU A 452 2.67 11.32 10.55
N GLY A 453 2.46 10.19 11.22
CA GLY A 453 2.79 10.03 12.63
C GLY A 453 3.22 8.62 12.98
N HIS A 454 4.31 8.51 13.74
CA HIS A 454 4.85 7.23 14.18
C HIS A 454 5.57 7.27 15.53
N GLY A 455 5.68 6.11 16.19
CA GLY A 455 6.44 5.96 17.43
C GLY A 455 5.63 6.20 18.72
N ASP A 456 4.32 6.41 18.58
CA ASP A 456 3.36 6.40 19.69
C ASP A 456 2.19 5.47 19.35
N SER A 457 1.35 5.11 20.32
CA SER A 457 0.24 4.18 20.06
C SER A 457 -0.76 4.72 19.03
N LEU A 458 -1.35 3.83 18.22
CA LEU A 458 -2.38 4.16 17.24
C LEU A 458 -3.45 5.14 17.76
N GLU A 459 -4.03 4.86 18.93
CA GLU A 459 -5.07 5.70 19.55
C GLU A 459 -4.59 7.14 19.83
N ARG A 460 -3.34 7.29 20.28
CA ARG A 460 -2.73 8.61 20.53
C ARG A 460 -2.44 9.36 19.26
N LEU A 461 -1.93 8.68 18.24
CA LEU A 461 -1.66 9.29 16.94
C LEU A 461 -2.95 9.70 16.23
N GLN A 462 -3.99 8.86 16.30
CA GLN A 462 -5.34 9.20 15.87
C GLN A 462 -5.86 10.43 16.60
N GLN A 463 -5.76 10.46 17.94
CA GLN A 463 -6.18 11.63 18.70
C GLN A 463 -5.41 12.89 18.30
N ALA A 464 -4.09 12.82 18.10
CA ALA A 464 -3.30 13.95 17.62
C ALA A 464 -3.78 14.43 16.24
N ALA A 465 -4.05 13.52 15.30
CA ALA A 465 -4.59 13.85 13.99
C ALA A 465 -5.99 14.51 14.09
N LYS A 466 -6.84 14.07 15.03
CA LYS A 466 -8.15 14.71 15.29
C LYS A 466 -8.00 16.16 15.72
N GLU A 467 -7.11 16.43 16.67
CA GLU A 467 -6.88 17.80 17.15
C GLU A 467 -6.30 18.69 16.06
N VAL A 468 -5.39 18.16 15.22
CA VAL A 468 -4.88 18.87 14.05
C VAL A 468 -6.00 19.19 13.06
N GLY A 469 -6.86 18.21 12.76
CA GLY A 469 -8.03 18.41 11.88
C GLY A 469 -8.99 19.48 12.40
N SER A 470 -9.35 19.42 13.68
CA SER A 470 -10.18 20.46 14.33
C SER A 470 -9.54 21.84 14.25
N TYR A 471 -8.23 21.94 14.51
CA TYR A 471 -7.51 23.21 14.42
C TYR A 471 -7.51 23.79 12.99
N CYS A 472 -7.38 22.93 11.98
CA CYS A 472 -7.50 23.33 10.58
C CYS A 472 -8.90 23.90 10.29
N ILE A 473 -9.95 23.17 10.68
CA ILE A 473 -11.35 23.58 10.46
C ILE A 473 -11.65 24.92 11.14
N GLU A 474 -11.25 25.08 12.41
CA GLU A 474 -11.51 26.29 13.18
C GLU A 474 -10.75 27.52 12.65
N THR A 475 -9.47 27.34 12.31
CA THR A 475 -8.59 28.47 11.94
C THR A 475 -8.79 28.91 10.50
N LEU A 476 -8.99 27.96 9.59
CA LEU A 476 -9.24 28.22 8.17
C LEU A 476 -10.72 28.44 7.86
N GLN A 477 -11.59 28.38 8.88
CA GLN A 477 -13.04 28.60 8.75
C GLN A 477 -13.69 27.69 7.70
N ILE A 478 -13.25 26.42 7.64
CA ILE A 478 -13.74 25.45 6.64
C ILE A 478 -15.24 25.22 6.86
N GLY A 479 -16.07 25.59 5.87
CA GLY A 479 -17.53 25.48 5.93
C GLY A 479 -18.25 26.55 6.74
N ALA A 480 -17.62 27.69 7.04
CA ALA A 480 -18.20 28.78 7.83
C ALA A 480 -19.07 29.78 7.03
#